data_AF-F6IJX3-F1
#
_entry.id   AF-F6IJX3-F1
#
_cell.length_a   1.000
_cell.length_b   1.000
_cell.length_c   1.000
_cell.angle_alpha   90.00
_cell.angle_beta   90.00
_cell.angle_gamma   90.00
#
_symmetry.space_group_name_H-M   'P 1'
#
loop_
_entity.id
_entity.type
_entity.pdbx_description
1 polymer ?
#
loop_
_entity_poly.entity_id
_entity_poly.type
_entity_poly.pdbx_seq_one_letter_code
_entity_poly.pdbx_strand_id
1 'polypeptide(L)'
;MPIDPKQPYDENNIFAKILRGELPCTKVYEDDHALAFNDIRPQAPVHVLVIPKGAYVSWDDFTAKADDAEIAAFMRAVGNVTRQLELDGPGYRLMVNMGTNGHQEVPHLHVHIFGGRQFFQMICE
;
A
#
# COMPACT_ATOMS: atom_id res chain seq x y z
N MET A 1 -3.93 5.60 -15.69
CA MET A 1 -2.75 5.38 -16.57
C MET A 1 -1.58 5.09 -15.66
N PRO A 2 -0.83 4.01 -15.90
CA PRO A 2 0.30 3.68 -15.04
C PRO A 2 1.35 4.79 -15.02
N ILE A 3 2.02 4.94 -13.88
CA ILE A 3 3.10 5.92 -13.67
C ILE A 3 4.44 5.35 -14.14
N ASP A 4 5.39 6.24 -14.45
CA ASP A 4 6.81 5.88 -14.60
C ASP A 4 7.49 5.91 -13.21
N PRO A 5 7.91 4.76 -12.65
CA PRO A 5 8.39 4.69 -11.28
C PRO A 5 9.80 5.26 -11.10
N LYS A 6 10.47 5.67 -12.19
CA LYS A 6 11.79 6.31 -12.15
C LYS A 6 11.72 7.83 -12.05
N GLN A 7 10.53 8.42 -12.16
CA GLN A 7 10.36 9.85 -11.96
C GLN A 7 10.60 10.23 -10.49
N PRO A 8 11.02 11.48 -10.21
CA PRO A 8 11.11 11.98 -8.84
C PRO A 8 9.77 11.87 -8.10
N TYR A 9 9.84 11.73 -6.78
CA TYR A 9 8.64 11.71 -5.94
C TYR A 9 7.87 13.05 -6.05
N ASP A 10 6.59 12.97 -6.41
CA ASP A 10 5.70 14.13 -6.50
C ASP A 10 4.94 14.33 -5.18
N GLU A 11 5.26 15.37 -4.43
CA GLU A 11 4.57 15.70 -3.17
C GLU A 11 3.09 16.09 -3.36
N ASN A 12 2.63 16.33 -4.59
CA ASN A 12 1.22 16.60 -4.88
C ASN A 12 0.41 15.35 -5.19
N ASN A 13 1.03 14.16 -5.18
CA ASN A 13 0.29 12.91 -5.37
C ASN A 13 -0.75 12.72 -4.26
N ILE A 14 -1.81 11.96 -4.57
CA ILE A 14 -2.97 11.84 -3.68
C ILE A 14 -2.64 11.25 -2.31
N PHE A 15 -1.66 10.34 -2.21
CA PHE A 15 -1.29 9.72 -0.93
C PHE A 15 -0.42 10.66 -0.09
N ALA A 16 0.46 11.46 -0.71
CA ALA A 16 1.16 12.53 -0.01
C ALA A 16 0.19 13.56 0.60
N LYS A 17 -0.88 13.91 -0.14
CA LYS A 17 -1.93 14.80 0.35
C LYS A 17 -2.73 14.18 1.50
N ILE A 18 -3.00 12.87 1.46
CA ILE A 18 -3.61 12.14 2.58
C ILE A 18 -2.69 12.15 3.81
N LEU A 19 -1.40 11.88 3.64
CA LEU A 19 -0.41 11.90 4.73
C LEU A 19 -0.31 13.26 5.42
N ARG A 20 -0.45 14.36 4.66
CA ARG A 20 -0.49 15.72 5.20
C ARG A 20 -1.86 16.15 5.74
N GLY A 21 -2.88 15.31 5.64
CA GLY A 21 -4.24 15.61 6.08
C GLY A 21 -5.02 16.57 5.17
N GLU A 22 -4.53 16.83 3.96
CA GLU A 22 -5.21 17.68 2.97
C GLU A 22 -6.40 16.97 2.31
N LEU A 23 -6.36 15.64 2.25
CA LEU A 23 -7.44 14.79 1.73
C LEU A 23 -7.89 13.79 2.81
N PRO A 24 -9.21 13.52 2.92
CA PRO A 24 -9.72 12.55 3.87
C PRO A 24 -9.39 11.12 3.44
N CYS A 25 -9.27 10.20 4.42
CA CYS A 25 -9.25 8.77 4.19
C CYS A 25 -9.99 8.04 5.31
N THR A 26 -10.53 6.85 5.01
CA THR A 26 -11.11 5.97 6.03
C THR A 26 -9.98 5.18 6.69
N LYS A 27 -9.31 5.83 7.65
CA LYS A 27 -8.15 5.29 8.38
C LYS A 27 -8.50 4.00 9.10
N VAL A 28 -7.61 3.02 8.97
CA VAL A 28 -7.66 1.70 9.62
C VAL A 28 -6.54 1.59 10.66
N TYR A 29 -5.35 2.06 10.32
CA TYR A 29 -4.15 1.97 11.16
C TYR A 29 -3.24 3.15 10.90
N GLU A 30 -2.49 3.58 11.91
CA GLU A 30 -1.41 4.55 11.75
C GLU A 30 -0.37 4.37 12.86
N ASP A 31 0.90 4.43 12.49
CA ASP A 31 2.03 4.55 13.40
C ASP A 31 3.07 5.53 12.85
N ASP A 32 4.29 5.53 13.38
CA ASP A 32 5.35 6.45 12.95
C ASP A 32 5.88 6.16 11.53
N HIS A 33 5.68 4.96 11.00
CA HIS A 33 6.25 4.52 9.72
C HIS A 33 5.22 4.26 8.63
N ALA A 34 3.96 4.01 8.99
CA ALA A 34 2.93 3.59 8.04
C ALA A 34 1.56 4.20 8.35
N LEU A 35 0.76 4.33 7.29
CA LEU A 35 -0.65 4.64 7.35
C LEU A 35 -1.41 3.58 6.55
N ALA A 36 -2.52 3.06 7.09
CA ALA A 36 -3.43 2.19 6.37
C ALA A 36 -4.85 2.75 6.34
N PHE A 37 -5.51 2.60 5.20
CA PHE A 37 -6.88 3.08 4.98
C PHE A 37 -7.61 2.24 3.93
N ASN A 38 -8.94 2.26 3.98
CA ASN A 38 -9.75 1.55 2.98
C ASN A 38 -9.56 2.17 1.59
N ASP A 39 -9.41 1.32 0.59
CA ASP A 39 -9.43 1.75 -0.81
C ASP A 39 -10.81 2.35 -1.15
N ILE A 40 -10.83 3.46 -1.87
CA ILE A 40 -12.08 4.14 -2.26
C ILE A 40 -12.90 3.35 -3.29
N ARG A 41 -12.27 2.42 -4.01
CA ARG A 41 -12.88 1.52 -5.00
C ARG A 41 -12.51 0.06 -4.68
N PRO A 42 -13.09 -0.52 -3.62
CA PRO A 42 -12.72 -1.86 -3.14
C PRO A 42 -12.94 -2.94 -4.20
N GLN A 43 -11.95 -3.83 -4.39
CA GLN A 43 -12.01 -4.95 -5.36
C GLN A 43 -12.32 -6.31 -4.69
N ALA A 44 -12.44 -6.30 -3.36
CA ALA A 44 -12.78 -7.43 -2.51
C ALA A 44 -13.53 -6.91 -1.26
N PRO A 45 -14.23 -7.78 -0.50
CA PRO A 45 -14.94 -7.37 0.72
C PRO A 45 -14.05 -6.62 1.72
N VAL A 46 -12.79 -7.04 1.84
CA VAL A 46 -11.74 -6.25 2.49
C VAL A 46 -10.75 -5.81 1.40
N HIS A 47 -10.59 -4.50 1.23
CA HIS A 47 -9.55 -3.90 0.38
C HIS A 47 -8.96 -2.68 1.09
N VAL A 48 -7.79 -2.86 1.68
CA VAL A 48 -7.06 -1.83 2.44
C VAL A 48 -5.72 -1.56 1.77
N LEU A 49 -5.33 -0.30 1.72
CA LEU A 49 -4.00 0.12 1.30
C LEU A 49 -3.16 0.39 2.54
N VAL A 50 -1.91 -0.07 2.55
CA VAL A 50 -0.89 0.31 3.53
C VAL A 50 0.23 1.04 2.80
N ILE A 51 0.54 2.26 3.24
CA ILE A 51 1.54 3.13 2.63
C ILE A 51 2.60 3.52 3.66
N PRO A 52 3.89 3.63 3.29
CA PRO A 52 4.89 4.19 4.18
C PRO A 52 4.64 5.69 4.37
N LYS A 53 5.03 6.25 5.51
CA LYS A 53 5.02 7.72 5.69
C LYS A 53 6.15 8.40 4.91
N GLY A 54 7.22 7.67 4.61
CA GLY A 54 8.33 8.13 3.77
C GLY A 54 7.94 8.35 2.30
N ALA A 55 8.72 9.20 1.62
CA ALA A 55 8.48 9.62 0.24
C ALA A 55 9.07 8.63 -0.77
N TYR A 56 8.44 7.47 -0.91
CA TYR A 56 8.87 6.41 -1.82
C TYR A 56 7.90 6.26 -2.99
N VAL A 57 8.40 6.32 -4.22
CA VAL A 57 7.57 6.24 -5.43
C VAL A 57 7.03 4.84 -5.63
N SER A 58 7.84 3.81 -5.40
CA SER A 58 7.53 2.42 -5.73
C SER A 58 8.23 1.44 -4.77
N TRP A 59 7.98 0.14 -4.95
CA TRP A 59 8.68 -0.91 -4.19
C TRP A 59 10.19 -0.88 -4.39
N ASP A 60 10.65 -0.71 -5.65
CA ASP A 60 12.08 -0.63 -5.98
C ASP A 60 12.74 0.56 -5.26
N ASP A 61 12.11 1.74 -5.36
CA ASP A 61 12.55 2.97 -4.71
C ASP A 61 12.66 2.83 -3.19
N PHE A 62 11.66 2.21 -2.56
CA PHE A 62 11.65 1.92 -1.13
C PHE A 62 12.81 1.00 -0.73
N THR A 63 12.95 -0.14 -1.40
CA THR A 63 13.99 -1.12 -1.06
C THR A 63 15.42 -0.61 -1.31
N ALA A 64 15.60 0.36 -2.20
CA ALA A 64 16.90 0.92 -2.51
C ALA A 64 17.32 2.07 -1.58
N LYS A 65 16.37 2.77 -0.95
CA LYS A 65 16.63 4.04 -0.23
C LYS A 65 16.26 4.03 1.25
N ALA A 66 15.26 3.24 1.65
CA ALA A 66 14.87 3.14 3.06
C ALA A 66 15.96 2.46 3.87
N ASP A 67 16.11 2.85 5.13
CA ASP A 67 17.00 2.15 6.05
C ASP A 67 16.38 0.83 6.56
N ASP A 68 17.21 -0.03 7.14
CA ASP A 68 16.80 -1.34 7.63
C ASP A 68 15.68 -1.27 8.67
N ALA A 69 15.66 -0.21 9.48
CA ALA A 69 14.67 -0.05 10.55
C ALA A 69 13.30 0.33 9.97
N GLU A 70 13.26 1.24 8.99
CA GLU A 70 12.05 1.63 8.29
C GLU A 70 11.48 0.48 7.46
N ILE A 71 12.34 -0.28 6.76
CA ILE A 71 11.92 -1.51 6.05
C ILE A 71 11.28 -2.49 7.03
N ALA A 72 11.94 -2.79 8.15
CA ALA A 72 11.41 -3.72 9.13
C ALA A 72 10.11 -3.21 9.79
N ALA A 73 10.00 -1.91 10.05
CA ALA A 73 8.81 -1.29 10.63
C ALA A 73 7.62 -1.36 9.67
N PHE A 74 7.81 -0.95 8.41
CA PHE A 74 6.76 -1.00 7.39
C PHE A 74 6.23 -2.42 7.16
N MET A 75 7.13 -3.41 7.05
CA MET A 75 6.73 -4.81 6.90
C MET A 75 5.93 -5.32 8.10
N ARG A 76 6.31 -4.92 9.33
CA ARG A 76 5.54 -5.25 10.54
C ARG A 76 4.18 -4.57 10.55
N ALA A 77 4.09 -3.31 10.09
CA ALA A 77 2.84 -2.58 10.01
C ALA A 77 1.85 -3.27 9.06
N VAL A 78 2.27 -3.71 7.87
CA VAL A 78 1.44 -4.50 6.94
C VAL A 78 0.86 -5.73 7.64
N GLY A 79 1.69 -6.49 8.35
CA GLY A 79 1.22 -7.66 9.10
C GLY A 79 0.32 -7.30 10.29
N ASN A 80 0.52 -6.14 10.92
CA ASN A 80 -0.34 -5.67 12.01
C ASN A 80 -1.74 -5.35 11.49
N VAL A 81 -1.82 -4.67 10.35
CA VAL A 81 -3.08 -4.34 9.68
C VAL A 81 -3.86 -5.61 9.34
N THR A 82 -3.20 -6.65 8.80
CA THR A 82 -3.91 -7.89 8.46
C THR A 82 -4.48 -8.61 9.68
N ARG A 83 -3.79 -8.58 10.83
CA ARG A 83 -4.30 -9.10 12.10
C ARG A 83 -5.44 -8.25 12.68
N GLN A 84 -5.35 -6.92 12.59
CA GLN A 84 -6.43 -6.03 13.02
C GLN A 84 -7.71 -6.21 12.19
N LEU A 85 -7.56 -6.62 10.94
CA LEU A 85 -8.66 -6.97 10.04
C LEU A 85 -9.13 -8.44 10.19
N GLU A 86 -8.60 -9.18 11.18
CA GLU A 86 -8.94 -10.57 11.47
C GLU A 86 -8.74 -11.52 10.27
N LEU A 87 -7.74 -11.23 9.43
CA LEU A 87 -7.44 -12.01 8.22
C LEU A 87 -6.40 -13.12 8.46
N ASP A 88 -5.76 -13.18 9.63
CA ASP A 88 -4.67 -14.11 9.97
C ASP A 88 -5.10 -15.57 10.18
N GLY A 89 -6.42 -15.83 10.21
CA GLY A 89 -6.99 -17.17 10.11
C GLY A 89 -7.52 -17.50 8.71
N PRO A 90 -8.51 -16.74 8.19
CA PRO A 90 -9.13 -17.01 6.87
C PRO A 90 -8.19 -16.81 5.66
N GLY A 91 -7.11 -16.03 5.84
CA GLY A 91 -6.14 -15.72 4.80
C GLY A 91 -6.47 -14.43 4.04
N TYR A 92 -5.47 -13.96 3.29
CA TYR A 92 -5.50 -12.73 2.51
C TYR A 92 -4.49 -12.78 1.36
N ARG A 93 -4.60 -11.82 0.44
CA ARG A 93 -3.61 -11.57 -0.60
C ARG A 93 -2.98 -10.19 -0.41
N LEU A 94 -1.66 -10.14 -0.43
CA LEU A 94 -0.91 -8.89 -0.57
C LEU A 94 -0.54 -8.69 -2.03
N MET A 95 -0.68 -7.46 -2.53
CA MET A 95 -0.23 -7.10 -3.87
C MET A 95 0.44 -5.74 -3.85
N VAL A 96 1.56 -5.65 -4.56
CA VAL A 96 2.27 -4.38 -4.81
C VAL A 96 2.46 -4.28 -6.31
N ASN A 97 1.98 -3.18 -6.86
CA ASN A 97 2.09 -2.90 -8.28
C ASN A 97 3.26 -1.95 -8.51
N MET A 98 4.07 -2.23 -9.54
CA MET A 98 5.20 -1.38 -9.92
C MET A 98 5.22 -1.11 -11.42
N GLY A 99 5.32 0.18 -11.77
CA GLY A 99 5.43 0.67 -13.14
C GLY A 99 4.30 0.23 -14.07
N THR A 100 4.57 0.27 -15.38
CA THR A 100 3.57 0.01 -16.42
C THR A 100 3.03 -1.42 -16.38
N ASN A 101 3.91 -2.41 -16.29
CA ASN A 101 3.52 -3.83 -16.36
C ASN A 101 2.80 -4.29 -15.08
N GLY A 102 3.17 -3.75 -13.91
CA GLY A 102 2.45 -3.99 -12.67
C GLY A 102 1.19 -3.13 -12.53
N HIS A 103 0.95 -2.17 -13.43
CA HIS A 103 -0.18 -1.24 -13.37
C HIS A 103 -0.21 -0.37 -12.11
N GLN A 104 0.92 0.25 -11.76
CA GLN A 104 0.98 1.20 -10.65
C GLN A 104 0.37 2.55 -11.07
N GLU A 105 -0.72 3.00 -10.43
CA GLU A 105 -1.39 4.26 -10.82
C GLU A 105 -1.04 5.47 -9.93
N VAL A 106 -0.64 5.23 -8.68
CA VAL A 106 -0.26 6.30 -7.74
C VAL A 106 1.25 6.26 -7.51
N PRO A 107 1.98 7.38 -7.69
CA PRO A 107 3.43 7.43 -7.54
C PRO A 107 3.85 7.56 -6.07
N HIS A 108 3.32 6.65 -5.25
CA HIS A 108 3.66 6.47 -3.85
C HIS A 108 3.50 4.98 -3.52
N LEU A 109 4.47 4.38 -2.83
CA LEU A 109 4.43 2.95 -2.52
C LEU A 109 3.15 2.60 -1.74
N HIS A 110 2.44 1.56 -2.17
CA HIS A 110 1.28 1.05 -1.46
C HIS A 110 1.19 -0.47 -1.60
N VAL A 111 0.91 -1.13 -0.48
CA VAL A 111 0.58 -2.55 -0.41
C VAL A 111 -0.94 -2.66 -0.35
N HIS A 112 -1.52 -3.31 -1.34
CA HIS A 112 -2.92 -3.71 -1.30
C HIS A 112 -3.06 -4.95 -0.43
N ILE A 113 -4.01 -4.92 0.49
CA ILE A 113 -4.47 -6.06 1.28
C ILE A 113 -5.87 -6.42 0.79
N PHE A 114 -6.04 -7.62 0.24
CA PHE A 114 -7.33 -8.17 -0.16
C PHE A 114 -7.74 -9.33 0.73
N GLY A 115 -8.98 -9.30 1.22
CA GLY A 115 -9.52 -10.34 2.11
C GLY A 115 -11.03 -10.51 1.99
N GLY A 116 -11.58 -11.40 2.81
CA GLY A 116 -13.02 -11.67 2.89
C GLY A 116 -13.60 -12.54 1.78
N ARG A 117 -12.76 -13.15 0.95
CA ARG A 117 -13.13 -14.20 -0.02
C ARG A 117 -11.93 -15.05 -0.40
N GLN A 118 -12.18 -16.18 -1.05
CA GLN A 118 -11.14 -16.99 -1.69
C GLN A 118 -10.68 -16.35 -3.01
N PHE A 119 -9.37 -16.29 -3.24
CA PHE A 119 -8.77 -15.81 -4.49
C PHE A 119 -8.10 -16.98 -5.23
N PHE A 120 -8.79 -17.54 -6.24
CA PHE A 120 -8.34 -18.74 -6.94
C PHE A 120 -7.18 -18.49 -7.91
N GLN A 121 -7.34 -17.52 -8.81
CA GLN A 121 -6.32 -17.21 -9.81
C GLN A 121 -5.18 -16.40 -9.19
N MET A 122 -3.93 -16.72 -9.56
CA MET A 122 -2.76 -15.97 -9.09
C MET A 122 -2.66 -14.61 -9.79
N ILE A 123 -2.73 -14.58 -11.11
CA ILE A 123 -2.72 -13.40 -11.98
C ILE A 123 -3.84 -13.59 -13.03
N CYS A 124 -4.54 -12.52 -13.42
CA CYS A 124 -5.53 -12.60 -14.49
C CYS A 124 -4.82 -12.78 -15.85
N GLU A 125 -5.40 -13.60 -16.72
CA GLU A 125 -5.00 -13.70 -18.14
C GLU A 125 -5.42 -12.46 -18.94
#